data_AF-A0A9P1HU02-F1
#
_entry.id   AF-A0A9P1HU02-F1
#
_cell.length_a   1.000
_cell.length_b   1.000
_cell.length_c   1.000
_cell.angle_alpha   90.00
_cell.angle_beta   90.00
_cell.angle_gamma   90.00
#
_symmetry.space_group_name_H-M   'P 1'
#
loop_
_entity.id
_entity.type
_entity.pdbx_description
1 polymer ?
#
loop_
_entity_poly.entity_id
_entity_poly.type
_entity_poly.pdbx_seq_one_letter_code
_entity_poly.pdbx_strand_id
1 'polypeptide(L)' 'MTCLDMNDETGCEIRAELRERYLRFMANISGKEAKLNMFEKTSVSDNLATPIGVHKSAVLRTKDTVYLSVNMNDLK' A
#
# COMPACT_ATOMS: atom_id res chain seq x y z
N MET A 1 0.33 -14.62 -18.73
CA MET A 1 -0.84 -14.28 -17.89
C MET A 1 -1.62 -15.56 -17.68
N THR A 2 -1.23 -16.36 -16.71
CA THR A 2 -1.72 -17.74 -16.62
C THR A 2 -2.55 -17.90 -15.36
N CYS A 3 -3.88 -17.86 -15.53
CA CYS A 3 -4.84 -18.49 -14.64
C CYS A 3 -4.54 -20.01 -14.72
N LEU A 4 -3.63 -20.54 -13.90
CA LEU A 4 -3.17 -21.94 -14.05
C LEU A 4 -4.10 -22.99 -13.44
N ASP A 5 -5.23 -22.59 -12.86
CA ASP A 5 -6.28 -23.52 -12.46
C ASP A 5 -7.50 -23.32 -13.37
N MET A 6 -7.55 -24.09 -14.46
CA MET A 6 -8.61 -24.06 -15.49
C MET A 6 -9.97 -24.63 -15.02
N ASN A 7 -10.20 -24.76 -13.70
CA ASN A 7 -11.42 -25.36 -13.14
C ASN A 7 -12.31 -24.37 -12.38
N ASP A 8 -11.93 -23.09 -12.30
CA ASP A 8 -12.66 -22.09 -11.51
C ASP A 8 -12.56 -20.72 -12.21
N GLU A 9 -13.38 -20.51 -13.24
CA GLU A 9 -13.49 -19.25 -13.99
C GLU A 9 -13.74 -18.07 -13.03
N THR A 10 -14.58 -18.31 -12.02
CA THR A 10 -14.84 -17.43 -10.87
C THR A 10 -13.58 -17.04 -10.10
N GLY A 11 -12.61 -17.94 -9.93
CA GLY A 11 -11.37 -17.65 -9.22
C GLY A 11 -10.47 -16.65 -9.95
N CYS A 12 -10.43 -16.68 -11.29
CA CYS A 12 -9.64 -15.70 -12.04
C CYS A 12 -10.32 -14.33 -12.08
N GLU A 13 -11.65 -14.29 -12.20
CA GLU A 13 -12.44 -13.07 -12.13
C GLU A 13 -12.31 -12.36 -10.77
N ILE A 14 -12.44 -13.10 -9.66
CA ILE A 14 -12.30 -12.53 -8.31
C ILE A 14 -10.89 -11.95 -8.10
N ARG A 15 -9.84 -12.66 -8.56
CA ARG A 15 -8.45 -12.13 -8.47
C ARG A 15 -8.27 -10.89 -9.32
N ALA A 16 -8.87 -10.85 -10.51
CA ALA A 16 -8.82 -9.69 -11.39
C ALA A 16 -9.52 -8.49 -10.74
N GLU A 17 -10.71 -8.70 -10.17
CA GLU A 17 -11.47 -7.66 -9.49
C GLU A 17 -10.74 -7.12 -8.25
N LEU A 18 -10.23 -8.01 -7.38
CA LEU A 18 -9.45 -7.60 -6.20
C LEU A 18 -8.18 -6.83 -6.61
N ARG A 19 -7.51 -7.27 -7.68
CA ARG A 19 -6.33 -6.59 -8.22
C ARG A 19 -6.69 -5.21 -8.76
N GLU A 20 -7.80 -5.07 -9.49
CA GLU A 20 -8.26 -3.77 -10.00
C GLU A 20 -8.52 -2.81 -8.85
N ARG A 21 -9.27 -3.24 -7.82
CA ARG A 21 -9.56 -2.42 -6.65
C ARG A 21 -8.29 -2.00 -5.91
N TYR A 22 -7.34 -2.92 -5.72
CA TYR A 22 -6.05 -2.63 -5.10
C TYR A 22 -5.24 -1.62 -5.92
N LEU A 23 -5.15 -1.78 -7.24
CA LEU A 23 -4.41 -0.86 -8.10
C LEU A 23 -5.05 0.53 -8.14
N ARG A 24 -6.38 0.61 -8.17
CA ARG A 24 -7.12 1.88 -8.09
C ARG A 24 -6.86 2.59 -6.76
N PHE A 25 -6.86 1.84 -5.65
CA PHE A 25 -6.46 2.36 -4.34
C PHE A 25 -5.02 2.89 -4.38
N MET A 26 -4.07 2.10 -4.87
CA MET A 26 -2.65 2.50 -4.96
C MET A 26 -2.42 3.72 -5.86
N ALA A 27 -3.22 3.89 -6.91
CA ALA A 27 -3.18 5.09 -7.75
C ALA A 27 -3.71 6.32 -7.00
N ASN A 28 -4.81 6.17 -6.26
CA ASN A 28 -5.46 7.28 -5.55
C ASN A 28 -4.68 7.78 -4.32
N ILE A 29 -3.89 6.92 -3.68
CA ILE A 29 -3.01 7.35 -2.57
C ILE A 29 -1.81 8.18 -3.05
N SER A 30 -1.53 8.19 -4.36
CA SER A 30 -0.42 8.97 -4.91
C SER A 30 -0.63 10.47 -4.67
N GLY A 31 0.33 11.10 -4.01
CA GLY A 31 0.26 12.53 -3.63
C GLY A 31 -0.59 12.83 -2.39
N LYS A 32 -1.01 11.81 -1.65
CA LYS A 32 -1.71 11.95 -0.36
C LYS A 32 -0.79 11.56 0.79
N GLU A 33 -1.02 12.16 1.95
CA GLU A 33 -0.28 11.77 3.15
C GLU A 33 -0.73 10.36 3.57
N ALA A 34 0.25 9.50 3.81
CA ALA A 34 0.02 8.15 4.29
C ALA A 34 0.89 7.89 5.51
N LYS A 35 0.31 7.20 6.50
CA LYS A 35 1.03 6.78 7.70
C LYS A 35 1.46 5.34 7.54
N LEU A 36 2.76 5.10 7.58
CA LEU A 36 3.33 3.77 7.54
C LEU A 36 3.70 3.32 8.95
N ASN A 37 3.30 2.11 9.32
CA ASN A 37 3.74 1.49 10.55
C ASN A 37 4.71 0.35 10.22
N MET A 38 5.90 0.45 10.79
CA MET A 38 7.02 -0.47 10.59
C MET A 38 7.22 -1.33 11.84
N PHE A 39 8.18 -2.25 11.77
CA PHE A 39 8.59 -3.04 12.93
C PHE A 39 9.09 -2.15 14.08
N GLU A 40 9.06 -2.71 15.29
CA GLU A 40 9.50 -2.04 16.52
C GLU A 40 8.71 -0.78 16.88
N LYS A 41 7.43 -0.72 16.46
CA LYS A 41 6.52 0.44 16.70
C LYS A 41 7.00 1.75 16.09
N THR A 42 7.89 1.69 15.09
CA THR A 42 8.29 2.87 14.35
C THR A 42 7.16 3.27 13.41
N SER A 43 6.60 4.46 13.61
CA SER A 43 5.63 5.05 12.69
C SER A 43 6.29 6.17 11.91
N VAL A 44 6.07 6.17 10.61
CA VAL A 44 6.60 7.18 9.71
C VAL A 44 5.43 7.87 9.02
N SER A 45 5.44 9.20 9.06
CA SER A 45 4.49 10.09 8.38
C SER A 45 5.25 11.08 7.50
N ASP A 46 4.52 12.04 6.93
CA ASP A 46 4.95 13.10 6.02
C ASP A 46 6.45 13.45 6.00
N ASN A 47 7.04 13.57 4.81
CA ASN A 47 8.49 13.75 4.58
C ASN A 47 9.39 12.74 5.33
N LEU A 48 8.91 11.52 5.52
CA LEU A 48 9.61 10.45 6.23
C LEU A 48 10.15 10.91 7.59
N ALA A 49 9.30 11.54 8.39
CA ALA A 49 9.63 11.89 9.76
C ALA A 49 9.78 10.60 10.59
N THR A 50 11.01 10.26 10.95
CA THR A 50 11.34 9.17 11.86
C THR A 50 11.71 9.74 13.24
N PRO A 51 11.69 8.94 14.32
CA PRO A 51 12.08 9.42 15.65
C PRO A 51 13.50 10.00 15.74
N ILE A 52 14.38 9.68 14.78
CA ILE A 52 15.79 10.12 14.75
C ILE A 52 15.95 11.36 13.87
N GLY A 53 15.03 11.61 12.94
CA GLY A 53 15.10 12.75 12.02
C GLY A 53 14.17 12.64 10.82
N VAL A 54 14.13 13.69 10.02
CA VAL A 54 13.29 13.81 8.82
C VAL A 54 14.16 13.58 7.58
N HIS A 55 13.75 12.65 6.71
CA HIS A 55 14.47 12.36 5.46
C HIS A 55 13.67 12.83 4.25
N LYS A 56 14.27 13.69 3.42
CA LYS A 56 13.61 14.24 2.21
C LYS A 56 13.10 13.20 1.21
N SER A 57 13.69 12.01 1.20
CA SER A 57 13.28 10.88 0.37
C SER A 57 13.78 9.58 1.01
N ALA A 58 13.00 8.51 0.91
CA ALA A 58 13.44 7.17 1.20
C ALA A 58 12.65 6.11 0.44
N VAL A 59 13.22 4.92 0.37
CA VAL A 59 12.58 3.73 -0.17
C VAL A 59 12.33 2.77 0.98
N LEU A 60 11.05 2.50 1.25
CA LEU A 60 10.61 1.58 2.28
C LEU A 60 10.28 0.24 1.64
N ARG A 61 10.96 -0.82 2.08
CA ARG A 61 10.72 -2.16 1.55
C ARG A 61 9.45 -2.71 2.15
N THR A 62 8.71 -3.51 1.38
CA THR A 62 7.52 -4.21 1.87
C THR A 62 7.85 -5.09 3.09
N LYS A 63 9.04 -5.67 3.13
CA LYS A 63 9.50 -6.49 4.27
C LYS A 63 9.58 -5.72 5.59
N ASP A 64 9.82 -4.41 5.54
CA ASP A 64 9.98 -3.58 6.74
C ASP A 64 8.64 -2.93 7.17
N THR A 65 7.58 -3.12 6.39
CA THR A 65 6.26 -2.52 6.57
C THR A 65 5.30 -3.53 7.20
N VAL A 66 4.58 -3.12 8.25
CA VAL A 66 3.50 -3.93 8.84
C VAL A 66 2.17 -3.58 8.20
N TYR A 67 1.80 -2.29 8.17
CA TYR A 67 0.60 -1.82 7.48
C TYR A 67 0.71 -0.34 7.08
N LEU A 68 -0.05 0.01 6.04
CA LEU A 68 -0.25 1.36 5.55
C LEU A 68 -1.64 1.84 5.97
N SER A 69 -1.73 3.04 6.53
CA SER A 69 -2.99 3.70 6.84
C SER A 69 -3.09 5.02 6.08
N VAL A 70 -4.23 5.23 5.42
CA VAL A 70 -4.52 6.45 4.66
C VAL A 70 -5.88 6.96 5.08
N ASN A 71 -5.99 8.27 5.24
CA ASN A 71 -7.27 8.90 5.53
C ASN A 71 -8.14 8.88 4.27
N MET A 72 -9.31 8.25 4.38
CA MET A 72 -10.23 8.10 3.25
C MET A 72 -10.82 9.44 2.79
N ASN A 73 -10.84 10.47 3.65
CA ASN A 73 -11.30 11.80 3.28
C ASN A 73 -10.35 12.50 2.29
N ASP A 74 -9.09 12.06 2.23
CA ASP A 74 -8.09 12.63 1.33
C ASP A 74 -8.12 11.96 -0.04
N LEU A 75 -8.83 10.83 -0.19
CA LEU A 75 -9.01 10.11 -1.45
C LEU A 75 -10.20 10.71 -2.21
N LYS A 76 -9.96 11.24 -3.41
CA LYS A 76 -10.99 11.77 -4.31
C LYS A 76 -11.57 10.68 -5.20
#